data_AF-A0AAV6RBA4-F1
#
_entry.id   AF-A0AAV6RBA4-F1
#
_cell.length_a   1.000
_cell.length_b   1.000
_cell.length_c   1.000
_cell.angle_alpha   90.00
_cell.angle_beta   90.00
_cell.angle_gamma   90.00
#
_symmetry.space_group_name_H-M   'P 1'
#
loop_
_entity.id
_entity.type
_entity.pdbx_description
1 polymer ?
#
loop_
_entity_poly.entity_id
_entity_poly.type
_entity_poly.pdbx_seq_one_letter_code
_entity_poly.pdbx_strand_id
1 'polypeptide(L)'
;MQLDYEQYKMVKEALHERANLLEIAPHLSAPLPIMLPVYKWWQLPYYWAGIKMYDLVAGIYCLKSSYVLGKTKALELFPMLKKDKLVGAIVYYDGQHNDARMNLAIALTAGRYGATIANYTEVIQLLKTNDPKTGKEKVCGARCRDVITGKEFDVKAKCVINATGPFTDSVRKMDSQETANICQPSAGVHIVIPGYYSPDNMGLLDPATSDGRVIFFLPWEKMTIAGTTDSPTSVTAHPIPGEDDINFILNEVRNYLSADVEVRRGDVLAAWSGIRPLVTNPNSKDTQSICRNHIVSISERGLVTIAGGKWTTYRSMAEETLDAAIEAHNLSAEQCKTVGLMLEGGKGWTPTTYIRLVQDYGLEVEVAQHLASTYGAKAYEVAKMAQVTGQRWPIVGKRLVSEFPYIESEVLYAIKEYACTAIDVIARRTRLGFLNVQAADEALPRIVQIMGKELGWNHEKSTAELEAAKRFLYHEMGYRSRSEQLTKTTDINLNNQEVVRYKKRFQKFDKESKGFITTIDVQQVLDSINVNIDENALHEILNEVDLNKNGQVEIDEFLQLMSAVKKGQVADSRLAILMKTAEETLDKRGPVTVDRSGGGV
;
A
#
# COMPACT_ATOMS: atom_id res chain seq x y z
N MET A 1 28.32 -3.25 23.92
CA MET A 1 26.88 -2.98 24.09
C MET A 1 26.75 -1.89 25.14
N GLN A 2 26.40 -0.67 24.73
CA GLN A 2 25.93 0.33 25.69
C GLN A 2 24.52 -0.12 26.10
N LEU A 3 24.37 -0.61 27.33
CA LEU A 3 23.09 -1.07 27.87
C LEU A 3 22.23 0.17 28.18
N ASP A 4 21.42 0.58 27.21
CA ASP A 4 20.53 1.73 27.33
C ASP A 4 19.18 1.29 27.92
N TYR A 5 18.90 1.72 29.16
CA TYR A 5 17.68 1.38 29.88
C TYR A 5 16.43 1.93 29.21
N GLU A 6 16.51 3.13 28.61
CA GLU A 6 15.38 3.74 27.92
C GLU A 6 15.03 2.96 26.65
N GLN A 7 16.04 2.47 25.92
CA GLN A 7 15.83 1.57 24.79
C GLN A 7 15.19 0.25 25.21
N TYR A 8 15.61 -0.31 26.34
CA TYR A 8 15.00 -1.53 26.88
C TYR A 8 13.51 -1.33 27.23
N LYS A 9 13.17 -0.23 27.90
CA LYS A 9 11.79 0.12 28.25
C LYS A 9 10.93 0.28 26.99
N MET A 10 11.43 1.01 25.99
CA MET A 10 10.78 1.19 24.69
C MET A 10 10.52 -0.15 24.00
N VAL A 11 11.50 -1.07 23.99
CA VAL A 11 11.33 -2.40 23.39
C VAL A 11 10.24 -3.20 24.11
N LYS A 12 10.23 -3.19 25.45
CA LYS A 12 9.21 -3.88 26.24
C LYS A 12 7.80 -3.35 25.99
N GLU A 13 7.65 -2.03 25.93
CA GLU A 13 6.37 -1.39 25.61
C GLU A 13 5.88 -1.80 24.22
N ALA A 14 6.74 -1.70 23.20
CA ALA A 14 6.39 -2.10 21.84
C ALA A 14 5.99 -3.59 21.74
N LEU A 15 6.64 -4.47 22.52
CA LEU A 15 6.31 -5.90 22.58
C LEU A 15 4.95 -6.16 23.22
N HIS A 16 4.61 -5.42 24.29
CA HIS A 16 3.30 -5.49 24.93
C HIS A 16 2.19 -4.98 23.99
N GLU A 17 2.40 -3.83 23.36
CA GLU A 17 1.43 -3.23 22.44
C GLU A 17 1.25 -4.08 21.17
N ARG A 18 2.32 -4.72 20.66
CA ARG A 18 2.22 -5.69 19.56
C ARG A 18 1.35 -6.89 19.93
N ALA A 19 1.49 -7.42 21.15
CA ALA A 19 0.66 -8.53 21.61
C ALA A 19 -0.81 -8.12 21.68
N ASN A 20 -1.09 -6.92 22.23
CA ASN A 20 -2.44 -6.36 22.26
C ASN A 20 -3.02 -6.17 20.85
N LEU A 21 -2.25 -5.62 19.90
CA LEU A 21 -2.65 -5.45 18.49
C LEU A 21 -3.08 -6.76 17.81
N LEU A 22 -2.37 -7.86 18.09
CA LEU A 22 -2.70 -9.19 17.58
C LEU A 22 -3.97 -9.77 18.21
N GLU A 23 -4.25 -9.41 19.46
CA GLU A 23 -5.43 -9.86 20.19
C GLU A 23 -6.71 -9.11 19.78
N ILE A 24 -6.65 -7.78 19.68
CA ILE A 24 -7.84 -6.94 19.49
C ILE A 24 -8.35 -6.90 18.04
N ALA A 25 -7.50 -7.27 17.07
CA ALA A 25 -7.84 -7.22 15.65
C ALA A 25 -7.22 -8.40 14.87
N PRO A 26 -7.54 -9.65 15.25
CA PRO A 26 -6.85 -10.85 14.76
C PRO A 26 -7.07 -11.14 13.26
N HIS A 27 -8.00 -10.43 12.63
CA HIS A 27 -8.23 -10.48 11.19
C HIS A 27 -7.28 -9.54 10.42
N LEU A 28 -6.88 -8.42 11.04
CA LEU A 28 -6.04 -7.37 10.43
C LEU A 28 -4.57 -7.50 10.77
N SER A 29 -4.21 -8.35 11.73
CA SER A 29 -2.84 -8.51 12.22
C SER A 29 -2.48 -9.99 12.40
N ALA A 30 -1.23 -10.33 12.08
CA ALA A 30 -0.74 -11.70 12.13
C ALA A 30 0.77 -11.73 12.45
N PRO A 31 1.26 -12.84 13.04
CA PRO A 31 2.69 -13.07 13.17
C PRO A 31 3.32 -13.38 11.80
N LEU A 32 4.41 -12.68 11.47
CA LEU A 32 5.19 -12.87 10.25
C LEU A 32 6.60 -13.38 10.61
N PRO A 33 7.03 -14.56 10.13
CA PRO A 33 8.43 -14.95 10.22
C PRO A 33 9.27 -14.10 9.26
N ILE A 34 10.41 -13.63 9.74
CA ILE A 34 11.36 -12.81 8.98
C ILE A 34 12.71 -13.52 8.99
N MET A 35 13.20 -13.84 7.79
CA MET A 35 14.48 -14.49 7.56
C MET A 35 15.60 -13.46 7.46
N LEU A 36 16.65 -13.66 8.25
CA LEU A 36 17.93 -12.97 8.17
C LEU A 36 18.98 -13.90 7.54
N PRO A 37 19.31 -13.73 6.25
CA PRO A 37 20.35 -14.54 5.61
C PRO A 37 21.75 -14.19 6.12
N VAL A 38 22.61 -15.19 6.28
CA VAL A 38 23.96 -15.02 6.86
C VAL A 38 25.02 -15.50 5.88
N TYR A 39 25.96 -14.60 5.52
CA TYR A 39 27.00 -14.83 4.52
C TYR A 39 28.42 -14.95 5.09
N LYS A 40 28.61 -14.75 6.40
CA LYS A 40 29.90 -14.95 7.08
C LYS A 40 29.71 -15.84 8.31
N TRP A 41 30.59 -16.81 8.52
CA TRP A 41 30.48 -17.77 9.62
C TRP A 41 30.42 -17.12 11.01
N TRP A 42 31.15 -16.03 11.24
CA TRP A 42 31.15 -15.33 12.54
C TRP A 42 29.85 -14.54 12.80
N GLN A 43 29.13 -14.15 11.75
CA GLN A 43 27.86 -13.41 11.89
C GLN A 43 26.76 -14.30 12.46
N LEU A 44 26.80 -15.61 12.19
CA LEU A 44 25.79 -16.55 12.65
C LEU A 44 25.67 -16.58 14.19
N PRO A 45 26.73 -16.86 14.98
CA PRO A 45 26.63 -16.81 16.43
C PRO A 45 26.32 -15.41 16.97
N TYR A 46 26.80 -14.35 16.30
CA TYR A 46 26.54 -12.97 16.70
C TYR A 46 25.06 -12.59 16.60
N TYR A 47 24.46 -12.78 15.42
CA TYR A 47 23.04 -12.50 15.20
C TYR A 47 22.15 -13.45 15.99
N TRP A 48 22.55 -14.72 16.14
CA TRP A 48 21.80 -15.69 16.95
C TRP A 48 21.71 -15.24 18.41
N ALA A 49 22.83 -14.78 19.00
CA ALA A 49 22.83 -14.27 20.37
C ALA A 49 21.92 -13.02 20.51
N GLY A 50 21.97 -12.09 19.54
CA GLY A 50 21.11 -10.91 19.54
C GLY A 50 19.62 -11.24 19.45
N ILE A 51 19.25 -12.14 18.53
CA ILE A 51 17.85 -12.57 18.34
C ILE A 51 17.36 -13.40 19.53
N LYS A 52 18.20 -14.24 20.15
CA LYS A 52 17.81 -14.95 21.37
C LYS A 52 17.67 -14.04 22.58
N MET A 53 18.48 -12.98 22.66
CA MET A 53 18.27 -11.93 23.66
C MET A 53 16.91 -11.25 23.43
N TYR A 54 16.54 -11.00 22.17
CA TYR A 54 15.21 -10.47 21.85
C TYR A 54 14.07 -11.41 22.27
N ASP A 55 14.16 -12.72 21.98
CA ASP A 55 13.20 -13.72 22.47
C ASP A 55 13.06 -13.68 24.00
N LEU A 56 14.19 -13.57 24.72
CA LEU A 56 14.22 -13.50 26.18
C LEU A 56 13.55 -12.23 26.71
N VAL A 57 13.81 -11.07 26.08
CA VAL A 57 13.19 -9.79 26.45
C VAL A 57 11.69 -9.81 26.16
N ALA A 58 11.28 -10.46 25.07
CA ALA A 58 9.87 -10.64 24.73
C ALA A 58 9.14 -11.51 25.75
N GLY A 59 9.79 -12.53 26.31
CA GLY A 59 9.21 -13.35 27.38
C GLY A 59 7.84 -13.92 26.98
N ILE A 60 6.80 -13.59 27.74
CA ILE A 60 5.42 -14.04 27.46
C ILE A 60 4.83 -13.45 26.17
N TYR A 61 5.39 -12.36 25.64
CA TYR A 61 4.99 -11.69 24.40
C TYR A 61 5.81 -12.16 23.18
N CYS A 62 6.61 -13.21 23.34
CA CYS A 62 7.29 -13.87 22.24
C CYS A 62 6.24 -14.63 21.39
N LEU A 63 6.08 -14.24 20.12
CA LEU A 63 5.09 -14.85 19.22
C LEU A 63 5.38 -16.32 18.97
N LYS A 64 6.62 -16.60 18.56
CA LYS A 64 7.21 -17.94 18.37
C LYS A 64 8.71 -17.82 18.57
N SER A 65 9.35 -18.87 19.09
CA SER A 65 10.79 -18.85 19.31
C SER A 65 11.56 -18.81 17.99
N SER A 66 12.61 -17.99 17.95
CA SER A 66 13.52 -17.91 16.81
C SER A 66 14.28 -19.22 16.59
N TYR A 67 14.67 -19.49 15.34
CA TYR A 67 15.39 -20.71 14.96
C TYR A 67 16.42 -20.45 13.87
N VAL A 68 17.41 -21.35 13.76
CA VAL A 68 18.44 -21.32 12.72
C VAL A 68 18.05 -22.27 11.59
N LEU A 69 18.25 -21.82 10.36
CA LEU A 69 18.16 -22.61 9.14
C LEU A 69 19.55 -22.84 8.56
N GLY A 70 19.87 -24.11 8.26
CA GLY A 70 21.04 -24.43 7.45
C GLY A 70 20.84 -23.94 6.01
N LYS A 71 21.95 -23.73 5.29
CA LYS A 71 21.97 -23.27 3.89
C LYS A 71 20.93 -23.93 3.00
N THR A 72 20.85 -25.26 2.99
CA THR A 72 19.94 -26.01 2.12
C THR A 72 18.47 -25.67 2.39
N LYS A 73 18.06 -25.61 3.67
CA LYS A 73 16.68 -25.26 4.04
C LYS A 73 16.36 -23.80 3.76
N ALA A 74 17.33 -22.89 3.93
CA ALA A 74 17.15 -21.49 3.58
C ALA A 74 16.89 -21.32 2.08
N LEU A 75 17.62 -22.05 1.23
CA LEU A 75 17.42 -22.05 -0.23
C LEU A 75 16.16 -22.81 -0.67
N GLU A 76 15.68 -23.78 0.10
CA GLU A 76 14.39 -24.43 -0.17
C GLU A 76 13.22 -23.47 0.08
N LEU A 77 13.28 -22.71 1.17
CA LEU A 77 12.25 -21.73 1.52
C LEU A 77 12.36 -20.45 0.69
N PHE A 78 13.57 -20.04 0.31
CA PHE A 78 13.84 -18.84 -0.48
C PHE A 78 14.79 -19.19 -1.65
N PRO A 79 14.28 -19.78 -2.75
CA PRO A 79 15.11 -20.28 -3.86
C PRO A 79 15.94 -19.21 -4.58
N MET A 80 15.44 -17.99 -4.59
CA MET A 80 16.09 -16.84 -5.23
C MET A 80 17.18 -16.22 -4.39
N LEU A 81 17.43 -16.69 -3.16
CA LEU A 81 18.46 -16.13 -2.31
C LEU A 81 19.84 -16.41 -2.92
N LYS A 82 20.73 -15.42 -2.88
CA LYS A 82 22.09 -15.56 -3.37
C LYS A 82 22.81 -16.75 -2.70
N LYS A 83 23.19 -17.74 -3.52
CA LYS A 83 23.78 -19.00 -3.07
C LYS A 83 25.25 -18.90 -2.68
N ASP A 84 25.96 -17.95 -3.30
CA ASP A 84 27.39 -17.73 -3.06
C ASP A 84 27.63 -17.23 -1.63
N LYS A 85 28.59 -17.84 -0.93
CA LYS A 85 28.97 -17.54 0.47
C LYS A 85 27.86 -17.67 1.53
N LEU A 86 26.63 -18.02 1.16
CA LEU A 86 25.56 -18.27 2.12
C LEU A 86 25.95 -19.41 3.07
N VAL A 87 25.93 -19.11 4.36
CA VAL A 87 26.22 -20.05 5.47
C VAL A 87 24.92 -20.68 5.97
N GLY A 88 23.87 -19.87 6.09
CA GLY A 88 22.57 -20.25 6.60
C GLY A 88 21.69 -19.03 6.78
N ALA A 89 20.64 -19.15 7.57
CA ALA A 89 19.78 -18.03 7.94
C ALA A 89 19.28 -18.16 9.38
N ILE A 90 18.86 -17.04 9.97
CA ILE A 90 18.16 -17.02 11.25
C ILE A 90 16.75 -16.51 10.99
N VAL A 91 15.75 -17.16 11.58
CA VAL A 91 14.35 -16.71 11.48
C VAL A 91 13.91 -16.24 12.85
N TYR A 92 13.38 -15.01 12.90
CA TYR A 92 12.66 -14.47 14.05
C TYR A 92 11.23 -14.10 13.64
N TYR A 93 10.38 -13.80 14.62
CA TYR A 93 8.98 -13.45 14.36
C TYR A 93 8.70 -12.02 14.79
N ASP A 94 7.99 -11.30 13.93
CA ASP A 94 7.41 -9.99 14.24
C ASP A 94 5.92 -9.94 13.87
N GLY A 95 5.26 -8.81 14.11
CA GLY A 95 3.88 -8.58 13.74
C GLY A 95 3.77 -7.85 12.40
N GLN A 96 2.84 -8.29 11.56
CA GLN A 96 2.38 -7.56 10.38
C GLN A 96 0.92 -7.16 10.59
N HIS A 97 0.51 -6.00 10.09
CA HIS A 97 -0.89 -5.59 10.09
C HIS A 97 -1.25 -4.70 8.89
N ASN A 98 -2.53 -4.60 8.57
CA ASN A 98 -3.05 -3.63 7.61
C ASN A 98 -3.25 -2.27 8.30
N ASP A 99 -2.44 -1.28 7.98
CA ASP A 99 -2.43 0.04 8.61
C ASP A 99 -3.73 0.83 8.40
N ALA A 100 -4.19 0.96 7.14
CA ALA A 100 -5.36 1.73 6.78
C ALA A 100 -6.66 1.15 7.36
N ARG A 101 -6.83 -0.18 7.26
CA ARG A 101 -8.00 -0.87 7.85
C ARG A 101 -7.97 -0.85 9.37
N MET A 102 -6.79 -0.97 10.00
CA MET A 102 -6.65 -0.85 11.45
C MET A 102 -7.09 0.54 11.92
N ASN A 103 -6.61 1.59 11.26
CA ASN A 103 -6.98 2.97 11.59
C ASN A 103 -8.50 3.19 11.47
N LEU A 104 -9.10 2.69 10.39
CA LEU A 104 -10.53 2.75 10.18
C LEU A 104 -11.30 1.96 11.25
N ALA A 105 -10.85 0.76 11.61
CA ALA A 105 -11.47 -0.05 12.65
C ALA A 105 -11.43 0.65 14.02
N ILE A 106 -10.33 1.35 14.36
CA ILE A 106 -10.23 2.17 15.57
C ILE A 106 -11.30 3.28 15.54
N ALA A 107 -11.40 4.04 14.45
CA ALA A 107 -12.37 5.13 14.32
C ALA A 107 -13.83 4.65 14.37
N LEU A 108 -14.16 3.57 13.66
CA LEU A 108 -15.50 2.97 13.66
C LEU A 108 -15.85 2.40 15.04
N THR A 109 -14.89 1.79 15.73
CA THR A 109 -15.07 1.32 17.11
C THR A 109 -15.36 2.49 18.04
N ALA A 110 -14.60 3.58 17.96
CA ALA A 110 -14.89 4.79 18.73
C ALA A 110 -16.31 5.32 18.46
N GLY A 111 -16.75 5.32 17.19
CA GLY A 111 -18.12 5.66 16.80
C GLY A 111 -19.18 4.80 17.49
N ARG A 112 -18.95 3.48 17.57
CA ARG A 112 -19.85 2.57 18.29
C ARG A 112 -19.91 2.82 19.80
N TYR A 113 -18.86 3.37 20.39
CA TYR A 113 -18.82 3.80 21.79
C TYR A 113 -19.35 5.23 21.99
N GLY A 114 -19.92 5.86 20.94
CA GLY A 114 -20.60 7.14 21.03
C GLY A 114 -19.76 8.36 20.62
N ALA A 115 -18.56 8.16 20.07
CA ALA A 115 -17.78 9.26 19.51
C ALA A 115 -18.40 9.75 18.20
N THR A 116 -18.50 11.07 18.03
CA THR A 116 -18.80 11.65 16.71
C THR A 116 -17.52 11.68 15.89
N ILE A 117 -17.52 11.02 14.73
CA ILE A 117 -16.41 10.99 13.79
C ILE A 117 -16.80 11.71 12.50
N ALA A 118 -15.87 12.47 11.92
CA ALA A 118 -16.07 13.16 10.65
C ALA A 118 -14.74 13.22 9.89
N ASN A 119 -14.67 12.56 8.73
CA ASN A 119 -13.61 12.79 7.74
C ASN A 119 -13.97 13.99 6.85
N TYR A 120 -13.01 14.47 6.05
CA TYR A 120 -13.19 15.64 5.19
C TYR A 120 -13.63 16.91 5.95
N THR A 121 -13.24 17.04 7.21
CA THR A 121 -13.51 18.20 8.06
C THR A 121 -12.17 18.80 8.50
N GLU A 122 -11.76 19.88 7.85
CA GLU A 122 -10.49 20.56 8.10
C GLU A 122 -10.62 21.57 9.23
N VAL A 123 -9.70 21.56 10.20
CA VAL A 123 -9.59 22.64 11.20
C VAL A 123 -8.84 23.80 10.55
N ILE A 124 -9.51 24.94 10.41
CA ILE A 124 -8.92 26.15 9.80
C ILE A 124 -8.51 27.20 10.83
N GLN A 125 -9.08 27.15 12.04
CA GLN A 125 -8.75 28.07 13.12
C GLN A 125 -9.08 27.47 14.49
N LEU A 126 -8.24 27.74 15.51
CA LEU A 126 -8.58 27.44 16.91
C LEU A 126 -9.42 28.56 17.51
N LEU A 127 -10.53 28.19 18.17
CA LEU A 127 -11.38 29.13 18.90
C LEU A 127 -10.81 29.35 20.29
N LYS A 128 -10.78 30.61 20.73
CA LYS A 128 -10.23 31.03 22.01
C LYS A 128 -11.25 31.82 22.81
N THR A 129 -11.18 31.72 24.12
CA THR A 129 -11.98 32.51 25.05
C THR A 129 -11.10 33.01 26.19
N ASN A 130 -11.46 34.12 26.82
CA ASN A 130 -10.72 34.63 27.97
C ASN A 130 -11.17 33.87 29.23
N ASP A 131 -10.21 33.32 29.95
CA ASP A 131 -10.46 32.71 31.26
C ASP A 131 -10.90 33.82 32.25
N PRO A 132 -12.12 33.75 32.82
CA PRO A 132 -12.62 34.77 33.73
C PRO A 132 -11.77 34.95 35.00
N LYS A 133 -11.01 33.92 35.41
CA LYS A 133 -10.18 33.94 36.63
C LYS A 133 -8.79 34.49 36.38
N THR A 134 -8.19 34.17 35.24
CA THR A 134 -6.78 34.51 34.96
C THR A 134 -6.63 35.63 33.94
N GLY A 135 -7.68 35.96 33.18
CA GLY A 135 -7.65 36.93 32.09
C GLY A 135 -6.87 36.44 30.85
N LYS A 136 -6.31 35.22 30.88
CA LYS A 136 -5.55 34.65 29.77
C LYS A 136 -6.48 34.01 28.74
N GLU A 137 -6.06 34.02 27.48
CA GLU A 137 -6.74 33.27 26.43
C GLU A 137 -6.60 31.76 26.67
N LYS A 138 -7.68 31.02 26.44
CA LYS A 138 -7.73 29.56 26.49
C LYS A 138 -8.41 29.03 25.23
N VAL A 139 -7.88 27.95 24.67
CA VAL A 139 -8.52 27.24 23.56
C VAL A 139 -9.83 26.59 24.05
N CYS A 140 -10.93 26.83 23.32
CA CYS A 140 -12.28 26.37 23.67
C CYS A 140 -13.01 25.68 22.51
N GLY A 141 -12.31 25.38 21.42
CA GLY A 141 -12.89 24.75 20.25
C GLY A 141 -12.07 24.99 18.98
N ALA A 142 -12.70 24.71 17.85
CA ALA A 142 -12.13 24.92 16.53
C ALA A 142 -13.21 25.37 15.55
N ARG A 143 -12.84 26.24 14.61
CA ARG A 143 -13.59 26.45 13.38
C ARG A 143 -13.14 25.41 12.37
N CYS A 144 -14.13 24.71 11.84
CA CYS A 144 -13.95 23.64 10.89
C CYS A 144 -14.54 24.00 9.53
N ARG A 145 -13.98 23.45 8.46
CA ARG A 145 -14.50 23.51 7.10
C ARG A 145 -14.77 22.11 6.60
N ASP A 146 -15.99 21.83 6.19
CA ASP A 146 -16.31 20.67 5.38
C ASP A 146 -15.70 20.89 3.99
N VAL A 147 -14.68 20.12 3.62
CA VAL A 147 -13.97 20.32 2.34
C VAL A 147 -14.75 19.78 1.13
N ILE A 148 -15.82 19.02 1.36
CA ILE A 148 -16.71 18.53 0.30
C ILE A 148 -17.72 19.64 -0.06
N THR A 149 -18.31 20.30 0.93
CA THR A 149 -19.35 21.33 0.69
C THR A 149 -18.85 22.77 0.77
N GLY A 150 -17.66 23.00 1.30
CA GLY A 150 -17.08 24.32 1.57
C GLY A 150 -17.68 25.05 2.77
N LYS A 151 -18.65 24.45 3.48
CA LYS A 151 -19.33 25.08 4.61
C LYS A 151 -18.41 25.13 5.83
N GLU A 152 -18.39 26.27 6.50
CA GLU A 152 -17.66 26.48 7.74
C GLU A 152 -18.60 26.48 8.94
N PHE A 153 -18.15 25.90 10.05
CA PHE A 153 -18.90 25.83 11.30
C PHE A 153 -17.97 25.73 12.52
N ASP A 154 -18.49 26.11 13.69
CA ASP A 154 -17.73 26.12 14.93
C ASP A 154 -18.05 24.89 15.78
N VAL A 155 -17.02 24.21 16.28
CA VAL A 155 -17.11 23.11 17.24
C VAL A 155 -16.55 23.57 18.57
N LYS A 156 -17.39 23.58 19.61
CA LYS A 156 -16.97 23.92 20.99
C LYS A 156 -16.50 22.68 21.72
N ALA A 157 -15.40 22.78 22.45
CA ALA A 157 -14.82 21.69 23.22
C ALA A 157 -14.19 22.19 24.53
N LYS A 158 -14.17 21.33 25.55
CA LYS A 158 -13.49 21.63 26.84
C LYS A 158 -11.96 21.50 26.74
N CYS A 159 -11.51 20.64 25.84
CA CYS A 159 -10.11 20.36 25.53
C CYS A 159 -10.01 20.10 24.02
N VAL A 160 -8.93 20.56 23.40
CA VAL A 160 -8.59 20.30 22.00
C VAL A 160 -7.25 19.57 22.00
N ILE A 161 -7.23 18.41 21.35
CA ILE A 161 -6.02 17.59 21.18
C ILE A 161 -5.59 17.68 19.71
N ASN A 162 -4.36 18.15 19.50
CA ASN A 162 -3.68 18.15 18.22
C ASN A 162 -2.91 16.83 18.05
N ALA A 163 -3.40 15.99 17.13
CA ALA A 163 -2.79 14.71 16.76
C ALA A 163 -2.58 14.61 15.23
N THR A 164 -2.17 15.71 14.59
CA THR A 164 -2.12 15.82 13.12
C THR A 164 -0.81 15.31 12.49
N GLY A 165 -0.08 14.42 13.16
CA GLY A 165 1.13 13.79 12.61
C GLY A 165 2.15 14.80 12.08
N PRO A 166 2.61 14.70 10.82
CA PRO A 166 3.56 15.66 10.23
C PRO A 166 3.07 17.11 10.22
N PHE A 167 1.75 17.34 10.26
CA PHE A 167 1.15 18.68 10.26
C PHE A 167 1.08 19.31 11.64
N THR A 168 1.59 18.65 12.69
CA THR A 168 1.51 19.10 14.08
C THR A 168 1.84 20.58 14.26
N ASP A 169 2.91 21.07 13.66
CA ASP A 169 3.35 22.45 13.82
C ASP A 169 2.40 23.48 13.18
N SER A 170 1.64 23.09 12.14
CA SER A 170 0.65 23.98 11.53
C SER A 170 -0.47 24.33 12.53
N VAL A 171 -0.97 23.34 13.27
CA VAL A 171 -2.01 23.53 14.29
C VAL A 171 -1.45 24.22 15.54
N ARG A 172 -0.21 23.90 15.95
CA ARG A 172 0.45 24.61 17.07
C ARG A 172 0.59 26.11 16.80
N LYS A 173 0.87 26.50 15.55
CA LYS A 173 0.96 27.91 15.14
C LYS A 173 -0.39 28.61 15.10
N MET A 174 -1.49 27.89 14.86
CA MET A 174 -2.84 28.45 15.05
C MET A 174 -3.08 28.85 16.53
N ASP A 175 -2.46 28.14 17.47
CA ASP A 175 -2.50 28.52 18.88
C ASP A 175 -1.57 29.69 19.17
N SER A 176 -0.28 29.60 18.83
CA SER A 176 0.69 30.70 18.99
C SER A 176 1.72 30.71 17.87
N GLN A 177 1.75 31.80 17.09
CA GLN A 177 2.61 31.94 15.92
C GLN A 177 4.11 31.91 16.24
N GLU A 178 4.50 32.31 17.45
CA GLU A 178 5.89 32.37 17.92
C GLU A 178 6.46 30.99 18.32
N THR A 179 5.63 29.95 18.31
CA THR A 179 6.03 28.60 18.71
C THR A 179 7.05 28.01 17.74
N ALA A 180 8.21 27.58 18.26
CA ALA A 180 9.22 26.87 17.48
C ALA A 180 8.70 25.50 16.98
N ASN A 181 9.10 25.12 15.78
CA ASN A 181 8.78 23.80 15.21
C ASN A 181 9.40 22.69 16.06
N ILE A 182 8.64 21.62 16.28
CA ILE A 182 9.12 20.40 16.93
C ILE A 182 9.22 19.22 15.95
N CYS A 183 8.51 19.29 14.82
CA CYS A 183 8.50 18.22 13.82
C CYS A 183 9.67 18.38 12.85
N GLN A 184 10.43 17.29 12.67
CA GLN A 184 11.47 17.09 11.68
C GLN A 184 10.97 16.05 10.67
N PRO A 185 10.22 16.47 9.64
CA PRO A 185 9.65 15.55 8.66
C PRO A 185 10.73 14.81 7.85
N SER A 186 10.57 13.50 7.70
CA SER A 186 11.40 12.67 6.83
C SER A 186 10.53 11.81 5.90
N ALA A 187 10.81 11.84 4.60
CA ALA A 187 10.16 11.01 3.60
C ALA A 187 10.72 9.59 3.63
N GLY A 188 9.84 8.59 3.45
CA GLY A 188 10.23 7.22 3.22
C GLY A 188 9.42 6.58 2.11
N VAL A 189 10.12 6.02 1.14
CA VAL A 189 9.53 5.36 -0.03
C VAL A 189 9.50 3.85 0.15
N HIS A 190 8.41 3.25 -0.31
CA HIS A 190 8.28 1.80 -0.52
C HIS A 190 7.89 1.52 -1.96
N ILE A 191 8.23 0.32 -2.43
CA ILE A 191 7.78 -0.23 -3.71
C ILE A 191 7.03 -1.54 -3.47
N VAL A 192 6.08 -1.85 -4.34
CA VAL A 192 5.52 -3.19 -4.52
C VAL A 192 6.06 -3.78 -5.80
N ILE A 193 6.52 -5.03 -5.72
CA ILE A 193 6.99 -5.86 -6.83
C ILE A 193 6.23 -7.20 -6.82
N PRO A 194 6.24 -7.98 -7.92
CA PRO A 194 5.59 -9.28 -7.98
C PRO A 194 5.90 -10.19 -6.79
N GLY A 195 4.88 -10.92 -6.33
CA GLY A 195 4.98 -11.77 -5.14
C GLY A 195 6.07 -12.83 -5.22
N TYR A 196 6.48 -13.24 -6.43
CA TYR A 196 7.54 -14.22 -6.56
C TYR A 196 8.88 -13.74 -6.01
N TYR A 197 9.10 -12.46 -5.69
CA TYR A 197 10.34 -11.96 -5.07
C TYR A 197 10.45 -12.22 -3.56
N SER A 198 9.40 -12.74 -2.92
CA SER A 198 9.43 -13.20 -1.53
C SER A 198 8.54 -14.43 -1.33
N PRO A 199 8.87 -15.38 -0.44
CA PRO A 199 7.96 -16.46 -0.10
C PRO A 199 6.64 -15.93 0.48
N ASP A 200 5.50 -16.55 0.12
CA ASP A 200 4.15 -16.12 0.49
C ASP A 200 3.95 -15.84 2.00
N ASN A 201 4.67 -16.56 2.85
CA ASN A 201 4.48 -16.55 4.29
C ASN A 201 5.76 -16.19 5.07
N MET A 202 6.79 -15.64 4.43
CA MET A 202 8.05 -15.30 5.09
C MET A 202 8.68 -14.05 4.49
N GLY A 203 8.95 -13.06 5.34
CA GLY A 203 9.71 -11.88 4.96
C GLY A 203 11.22 -12.14 4.96
N LEU A 204 11.97 -11.23 4.35
CA LEU A 204 13.42 -11.17 4.41
C LEU A 204 13.88 -9.81 4.94
N LEU A 205 14.94 -9.86 5.74
CA LEU A 205 15.60 -8.70 6.33
C LEU A 205 17.02 -8.56 5.78
N ASP A 206 17.29 -7.42 5.15
CA ASP A 206 18.65 -6.93 4.93
C ASP A 206 19.07 -6.06 6.12
N PRO A 207 20.00 -6.52 6.97
CA PRO A 207 20.41 -5.78 8.16
C PRO A 207 21.42 -4.67 7.88
N ALA A 208 21.97 -4.58 6.66
CA ALA A 208 23.03 -3.64 6.32
C ALA A 208 23.10 -3.40 4.79
N THR A 209 22.31 -2.44 4.32
CA THR A 209 22.34 -1.93 2.94
C THR A 209 23.68 -1.24 2.63
N SER A 210 23.88 -0.86 1.37
CA SER A 210 25.09 -0.14 0.91
C SER A 210 25.42 1.14 1.69
N ASP A 211 24.43 1.76 2.34
CA ASP A 211 24.56 2.95 3.18
C ASP A 211 24.35 2.69 4.68
N GLY A 212 24.27 1.43 5.11
CA GLY A 212 24.15 1.04 6.52
C GLY A 212 22.73 1.11 7.09
N ARG A 213 21.71 1.31 6.26
CA ARG A 213 20.29 1.17 6.61
C ARG A 213 19.85 -0.30 6.57
N VAL A 214 18.56 -0.48 6.85
CA VAL A 214 17.89 -1.78 6.90
C VAL A 214 16.76 -1.76 5.87
N ILE A 215 16.66 -2.79 5.04
CA ILE A 215 15.55 -2.98 4.10
C ILE A 215 14.82 -4.28 4.41
N PHE A 216 13.51 -4.21 4.33
CA PHE A 216 12.61 -5.36 4.44
C PHE A 216 12.04 -5.71 3.08
N PHE A 217 11.78 -6.99 2.90
CA PHE A 217 11.12 -7.60 1.76
C PHE A 217 10.02 -8.47 2.34
N LEU A 218 8.80 -7.97 2.37
CA LEU A 218 7.71 -8.64 3.09
C LEU A 218 6.66 -9.11 2.10
N PRO A 219 6.13 -10.34 2.25
CA PRO A 219 4.94 -10.73 1.51
C PRO A 219 3.77 -9.85 1.96
N TRP A 220 3.02 -9.31 1.01
CA TRP A 220 1.86 -8.46 1.27
C TRP A 220 0.84 -8.60 0.13
N GLU A 221 -0.36 -9.10 0.46
CA GLU A 221 -1.47 -9.29 -0.50
C GLU A 221 -1.06 -10.00 -1.80
N LYS A 222 -0.32 -11.12 -1.67
CA LYS A 222 0.27 -11.90 -2.78
C LYS A 222 1.34 -11.19 -3.62
N MET A 223 1.76 -10.01 -3.19
CA MET A 223 2.87 -9.27 -3.75
C MET A 223 4.02 -9.19 -2.74
N THR A 224 5.11 -8.53 -3.11
CA THR A 224 6.23 -8.25 -2.21
C THR A 224 6.36 -6.74 -2.02
N ILE A 225 6.28 -6.27 -0.78
CA ILE A 225 6.63 -4.89 -0.42
C ILE A 225 8.13 -4.83 -0.08
N ALA A 226 8.85 -3.89 -0.68
CA ALA A 226 10.25 -3.61 -0.39
C ALA A 226 10.45 -2.15 0.05
N GLY A 227 11.24 -1.95 1.10
CA GLY A 227 11.51 -0.62 1.65
C GLY A 227 12.24 -0.63 2.98
N THR A 228 12.63 0.51 3.52
CA THR A 228 12.24 1.87 3.13
C THR A 228 13.46 2.78 2.96
N THR A 229 13.27 3.89 2.24
CA THR A 229 14.21 5.02 2.29
C THR A 229 13.92 5.97 3.46
N ASP A 230 14.83 6.90 3.70
CA ASP A 230 14.75 7.93 4.72
C ASP A 230 15.49 9.18 4.22
N SER A 231 14.77 10.29 4.03
CA SER A 231 15.32 11.54 3.51
C SER A 231 14.57 12.76 4.03
N PRO A 232 15.24 13.81 4.51
CA PRO A 232 14.58 15.04 4.95
C PRO A 232 13.66 15.61 3.86
N THR A 233 12.47 16.07 4.26
CA THR A 233 11.46 16.57 3.31
C THR A 233 10.67 17.75 3.87
N SER A 234 9.86 18.42 3.04
CA SER A 234 8.84 19.36 3.51
C SER A 234 7.51 18.64 3.77
N VAL A 235 6.73 19.16 4.70
CA VAL A 235 5.39 18.61 4.98
C VAL A 235 4.47 18.93 3.80
N THR A 236 3.83 17.90 3.24
CA THR A 236 2.84 18.00 2.18
C THR A 236 1.76 16.94 2.37
N ALA A 237 0.54 17.22 1.91
CA ALA A 237 -0.55 16.25 1.89
C ALA A 237 -0.39 15.21 0.77
N HIS A 238 0.46 15.50 -0.22
CA HIS A 238 0.67 14.70 -1.42
C HIS A 238 2.16 14.36 -1.58
N PRO A 239 2.74 13.52 -0.69
CA PRO A 239 4.11 13.07 -0.84
C PRO A 239 4.24 12.18 -2.08
N ILE A 240 5.27 12.44 -2.89
CA ILE A 240 5.52 11.75 -4.16
C ILE A 240 6.80 10.91 -4.01
N PRO A 241 6.81 9.62 -4.42
CA PRO A 241 8.02 8.81 -4.42
C PRO A 241 9.03 9.33 -5.45
N GLY A 242 10.29 9.45 -5.07
CA GLY A 242 11.38 9.82 -5.99
C GLY A 242 11.89 8.63 -6.79
N GLU A 243 12.30 8.85 -8.05
CA GLU A 243 12.94 7.79 -8.85
C GLU A 243 14.27 7.32 -8.27
N ASP A 244 15.05 8.20 -7.65
CA ASP A 244 16.31 7.83 -7.01
C ASP A 244 16.07 6.87 -5.85
N ASP A 245 15.01 7.09 -5.06
CA ASP A 245 14.60 6.18 -3.97
C ASP A 245 14.16 4.82 -4.52
N ILE A 246 13.35 4.80 -5.59
CA ILE A 246 12.88 3.56 -6.22
C ILE A 246 14.08 2.74 -6.74
N ASN A 247 15.00 3.39 -7.47
CA ASN A 247 16.18 2.74 -8.00
C ASN A 247 17.14 2.28 -6.90
N PHE A 248 17.25 3.02 -5.79
CA PHE A 248 17.97 2.59 -4.61
C PHE A 248 17.40 1.28 -4.04
N ILE A 249 16.08 1.21 -3.80
CA ILE A 249 15.45 -0.02 -3.28
C ILE A 249 15.66 -1.20 -4.24
N LEU A 250 15.46 -1.00 -5.55
CA LEU A 250 15.70 -2.04 -6.55
C LEU A 250 17.16 -2.53 -6.57
N ASN A 251 18.12 -1.64 -6.38
CA ASN A 251 19.54 -2.01 -6.30
C ASN A 251 19.84 -2.87 -5.06
N GLU A 252 19.28 -2.50 -3.91
CA GLU A 252 19.45 -3.32 -2.69
C GLU A 252 18.76 -4.69 -2.85
N VAL A 253 17.59 -4.73 -3.51
CA VAL A 253 16.91 -5.99 -3.85
C VAL A 253 17.81 -6.91 -4.69
N ARG A 254 18.47 -6.37 -5.73
CA ARG A 254 19.41 -7.13 -6.59
C ARG A 254 20.57 -7.75 -5.82
N ASN A 255 21.03 -7.12 -4.74
CA ASN A 255 22.21 -7.60 -4.00
C ASN A 255 21.95 -8.91 -3.23
N TYR A 256 20.69 -9.19 -2.88
CA TYR A 256 20.28 -10.36 -2.12
C TYR A 256 19.75 -11.51 -2.97
N LEU A 257 19.29 -11.19 -4.18
CA LEU A 257 18.80 -12.17 -5.11
C LEU A 257 19.96 -12.81 -5.90
N SER A 258 19.73 -14.02 -6.34
CA SER A 258 20.66 -14.77 -7.16
C SER A 258 20.73 -14.16 -8.56
N ALA A 259 21.89 -14.30 -9.23
CA ALA A 259 22.15 -13.61 -10.50
C ALA A 259 21.29 -14.10 -11.68
N ASP A 260 20.60 -15.23 -11.53
CA ASP A 260 19.58 -15.78 -12.42
C ASP A 260 18.22 -15.09 -12.27
N VAL A 261 18.04 -14.27 -11.24
CA VAL A 261 16.83 -13.48 -10.99
C VAL A 261 17.12 -12.03 -11.36
N GLU A 262 16.59 -11.60 -12.51
CA GLU A 262 16.66 -10.21 -12.90
C GLU A 262 15.61 -9.38 -12.14
N VAL A 263 16.04 -8.24 -11.60
CA VAL A 263 15.17 -7.25 -10.96
C VAL A 263 15.21 -6.01 -11.83
N ARG A 264 14.06 -5.62 -12.35
CA ARG A 264 13.89 -4.57 -13.34
C ARG A 264 13.03 -3.47 -12.76
N ARG A 265 13.12 -2.28 -13.35
CA ARG A 265 12.22 -1.18 -13.00
C ARG A 265 10.75 -1.51 -13.30
N GLY A 266 10.51 -2.23 -14.41
CA GLY A 266 9.17 -2.66 -14.84
C GLY A 266 8.47 -3.60 -13.85
N ASP A 267 9.23 -4.24 -12.96
CA ASP A 267 8.66 -5.07 -11.89
C ASP A 267 8.01 -4.23 -10.79
N VAL A 268 8.20 -2.91 -10.76
CA VAL A 268 7.53 -2.04 -9.77
C VAL A 268 6.08 -1.80 -10.18
N LEU A 269 5.17 -2.42 -9.44
CA LEU A 269 3.71 -2.37 -9.65
C LEU A 269 3.10 -1.10 -9.05
N ALA A 270 3.66 -0.63 -7.94
CA ALA A 270 3.31 0.61 -7.27
C ALA A 270 4.50 1.11 -6.45
N ALA A 271 4.57 2.41 -6.22
CA ALA A 271 5.51 3.03 -5.28
C ALA A 271 4.82 4.18 -4.56
N TRP A 272 5.08 4.38 -3.28
CA TRP A 272 4.51 5.52 -2.55
C TRP A 272 5.50 6.07 -1.55
N SER A 273 5.25 7.31 -1.14
CA SER A 273 6.03 8.00 -0.12
C SER A 273 5.15 8.32 1.09
N GLY A 274 5.70 8.17 2.29
CA GLY A 274 5.08 8.61 3.53
C GLY A 274 6.00 9.55 4.29
N ILE A 275 5.43 10.47 5.10
CA ILE A 275 6.21 11.40 5.90
C ILE A 275 6.19 10.95 7.37
N ARG A 276 7.38 10.67 7.91
CA ARG A 276 7.60 10.37 9.33
C ARG A 276 7.63 11.67 10.13
N PRO A 277 6.79 11.82 11.16
CA PRO A 277 6.81 12.99 12.03
C PRO A 277 7.87 12.82 13.12
N LEU A 278 9.16 12.82 12.77
CA LEU A 278 10.22 12.75 13.79
C LEU A 278 10.15 14.01 14.65
N VAL A 279 10.49 13.92 15.94
CA VAL A 279 10.33 15.05 16.85
C VAL A 279 11.61 15.37 17.61
N THR A 280 11.88 16.67 17.75
CA THR A 280 12.90 17.17 18.67
C THR A 280 12.22 17.63 19.96
N ASN A 281 12.82 17.30 21.11
CA ASN A 281 12.27 17.75 22.39
C ASN A 281 12.64 19.23 22.61
N PRO A 282 11.67 20.16 22.66
CA PRO A 282 11.95 21.58 22.83
C PRO A 282 12.57 21.92 24.20
N ASN A 283 12.45 21.03 25.19
CA ASN A 283 13.00 21.20 26.54
C ASN A 283 14.37 20.51 26.75
N SER A 284 14.90 19.82 25.73
CA SER A 284 16.22 19.20 25.80
C SER A 284 17.32 20.23 25.54
N LYS A 285 18.39 20.22 26.36
CA LYS A 285 19.60 21.02 26.11
C LYS A 285 20.38 20.55 24.87
N ASP A 286 20.09 19.34 24.39
CA ASP A 286 20.73 18.73 23.24
C ASP A 286 19.74 18.67 22.06
N THR A 287 19.72 19.76 21.30
CA THR A 287 18.77 20.03 20.20
C THR A 287 18.98 19.11 18.98
N GLN A 288 20.05 18.30 18.97
CA GLN A 288 20.34 17.32 17.92
C GLN A 288 19.80 15.92 18.23
N SER A 289 19.40 15.65 19.47
CA SER A 289 18.83 14.35 19.84
C SER A 289 17.35 14.28 19.39
N ILE A 290 17.13 13.72 18.20
CA ILE A 290 15.78 13.33 17.77
C ILE A 290 15.21 12.39 18.84
N CYS A 291 14.08 12.76 19.44
CA CYS A 291 13.40 11.91 20.38
C CYS A 291 12.86 10.71 19.59
N ARG A 292 13.32 9.51 19.93
CA ARG A 292 12.87 8.26 19.27
C ARG A 292 11.46 7.83 19.69
N ASN A 293 10.86 8.52 20.67
CA ASN A 293 9.52 8.30 21.20
C ASN A 293 8.57 9.42 20.76
N HIS A 294 7.34 9.42 21.28
CA HIS A 294 6.42 10.55 21.20
C HIS A 294 6.70 11.59 22.30
N ILE A 295 6.15 12.78 22.09
CA ILE A 295 6.07 13.84 23.09
C ILE A 295 4.62 14.27 23.26
N VAL A 296 4.22 14.50 24.51
CA VAL A 296 2.96 15.17 24.85
C VAL A 296 3.31 16.53 25.42
N SER A 297 2.75 17.59 24.85
CA SER A 297 2.98 18.98 25.28
C SER A 297 1.66 19.71 25.44
N ILE A 298 1.58 20.60 26.42
CA ILE A 298 0.40 21.41 26.70
C ILE A 298 0.82 22.87 26.58
N SER A 299 0.15 23.64 25.72
CA SER A 299 0.45 25.06 25.57
C SER A 299 -0.08 25.88 26.75
N GLU A 300 0.39 27.12 26.90
CA GLU A 300 -0.12 28.04 27.93
C GLU A 300 -1.63 28.32 27.79
N ARG A 301 -2.16 28.20 26.57
CA ARG A 301 -3.58 28.36 26.23
C ARG A 301 -4.37 27.04 26.35
N GLY A 302 -3.74 25.95 26.78
CA GLY A 302 -4.36 24.65 26.99
C GLY A 302 -4.60 23.83 25.72
N LEU A 303 -3.84 24.05 24.64
CA LEU A 303 -3.82 23.10 23.51
C LEU A 303 -2.96 21.90 23.90
N VAL A 304 -3.53 20.70 23.90
CA VAL A 304 -2.78 19.45 24.09
C VAL A 304 -2.25 19.01 22.73
N THR A 305 -0.97 18.68 22.62
CA THR A 305 -0.36 18.21 21.37
C THR A 305 0.40 16.92 21.62
N ILE A 306 0.11 15.90 20.81
CA ILE A 306 0.92 14.69 20.69
C ILE A 306 1.67 14.72 19.36
N ALA A 307 2.98 14.48 19.42
CA ALA A 307 3.85 14.47 18.25
C ALA A 307 4.86 13.32 18.32
N GLY A 308 5.25 12.76 17.16
CA GLY A 308 6.15 11.62 17.09
C GLY A 308 5.47 10.29 17.36
N GLY A 309 6.24 9.34 17.90
CA GLY A 309 5.76 8.00 18.19
C GLY A 309 5.77 7.05 17.00
N LYS A 310 5.18 5.87 17.19
CA LYS A 310 5.12 4.77 16.21
C LYS A 310 3.73 4.19 16.17
N TRP A 311 3.39 3.58 15.04
CA TRP A 311 2.10 2.89 14.91
C TRP A 311 1.93 1.78 15.94
N THR A 312 2.99 1.03 16.25
CA THR A 312 2.95 -0.05 17.25
C THR A 312 2.50 0.42 18.63
N THR A 313 2.86 1.65 19.04
CA THR A 313 2.59 2.19 20.38
C THR A 313 1.43 3.18 20.41
N TYR A 314 0.58 3.21 19.36
CA TYR A 314 -0.47 4.21 19.22
C TYR A 314 -1.45 4.24 20.42
N ARG A 315 -1.74 3.09 21.04
CA ARG A 315 -2.70 2.97 22.14
C ARG A 315 -2.12 3.46 23.46
N SER A 316 -0.88 3.09 23.80
CA SER A 316 -0.20 3.67 24.97
C SER A 316 0.00 5.18 24.83
N MET A 317 0.38 5.64 23.63
CA MET A 317 0.44 7.06 23.28
C MET A 317 -0.89 7.78 23.49
N ALA A 318 -2.01 7.17 23.09
CA ALA A 318 -3.34 7.74 23.26
C ALA A 318 -3.75 7.80 24.75
N GLU A 319 -3.44 6.76 25.52
CA GLU A 319 -3.65 6.71 26.97
C GLU A 319 -2.90 7.85 27.68
N GLU A 320 -1.59 7.97 27.45
CA GLU A 320 -0.78 9.04 28.04
C GLU A 320 -1.27 10.44 27.64
N THR A 321 -1.70 10.61 26.38
CA THR A 321 -2.24 11.89 25.89
C THR A 321 -3.56 12.24 26.58
N LEU A 322 -4.44 11.26 26.76
CA LEU A 322 -5.71 11.50 27.46
C LEU A 322 -5.49 11.76 28.95
N ASP A 323 -4.59 11.05 29.62
CA ASP A 323 -4.27 11.29 31.03
C ASP A 323 -3.77 12.73 31.22
N ALA A 324 -2.84 13.19 30.38
CA ALA A 324 -2.36 14.57 30.39
C ALA A 324 -3.48 15.59 30.11
N ALA A 325 -4.38 15.29 29.17
CA ALA A 325 -5.53 16.16 28.86
C ALA A 325 -6.54 16.23 30.01
N ILE A 326 -6.80 15.09 30.67
CA ILE A 326 -7.71 14.98 31.81
C ILE A 326 -7.19 15.82 32.98
N GLU A 327 -5.91 15.67 33.31
CA GLU A 327 -5.25 16.45 34.38
C GLU A 327 -5.26 17.95 34.04
N ALA A 328 -4.79 18.34 32.85
CA ALA A 328 -4.64 19.74 32.47
C ALA A 328 -5.97 20.51 32.36
N HIS A 329 -7.05 19.81 32.01
CA HIS A 329 -8.38 20.42 31.85
C HIS A 329 -9.36 20.08 32.97
N ASN A 330 -8.94 19.37 34.02
CA ASN A 330 -9.80 18.90 35.11
C ASN A 330 -11.06 18.19 34.59
N LEU A 331 -10.87 17.26 33.65
CA LEU A 331 -11.97 16.47 33.09
C LEU A 331 -12.31 15.30 34.03
N SER A 332 -13.54 14.81 33.96
CA SER A 332 -13.94 13.59 34.65
C SER A 332 -13.85 12.42 33.68
N ALA A 333 -13.14 11.36 34.07
CA ALA A 333 -12.94 10.17 33.28
C ALA A 333 -12.91 8.91 34.18
N GLU A 334 -13.26 7.78 33.59
CA GLU A 334 -13.06 6.46 34.19
C GLU A 334 -11.67 5.92 33.86
N GLN A 335 -11.28 4.81 34.49
CA GLN A 335 -10.06 4.09 34.14
C GLN A 335 -10.09 3.64 32.66
N CYS A 336 -8.93 3.71 32.01
CA CYS A 336 -8.73 3.26 30.63
C CYS A 336 -9.09 1.76 30.47
N LYS A 337 -9.85 1.44 29.42
CA LYS A 337 -10.33 0.08 29.09
C LYS A 337 -9.89 -0.38 27.69
N THR A 338 -8.84 0.22 27.14
CA THR A 338 -8.43 0.01 25.74
C THR A 338 -7.59 -1.25 25.53
N VAL A 339 -6.91 -1.74 26.57
CA VAL A 339 -6.20 -3.03 26.53
C VAL A 339 -7.22 -4.17 26.40
N GLY A 340 -7.06 -5.02 25.40
CA GLY A 340 -7.99 -6.12 25.09
C GLY A 340 -9.32 -5.68 24.48
N LEU A 341 -9.49 -4.39 24.14
CA LEU A 341 -10.70 -3.89 23.51
C LEU A 341 -10.77 -4.30 22.03
N MET A 342 -11.50 -5.38 21.75
CA MET A 342 -11.74 -5.88 20.40
C MET A 342 -12.28 -4.79 19.46
N LEU A 343 -11.59 -4.60 18.33
CA LEU A 343 -11.99 -3.68 17.29
C LEU A 343 -13.11 -4.25 16.39
N GLU A 344 -13.75 -3.35 15.65
CA GLU A 344 -14.76 -3.71 14.65
C GLU A 344 -14.25 -4.80 13.70
N GLY A 345 -15.09 -5.81 13.45
CA GLY A 345 -14.73 -6.98 12.64
C GLY A 345 -14.01 -8.10 13.42
N GLY A 346 -13.36 -7.81 14.56
CA GLY A 346 -12.62 -8.81 15.33
C GLY A 346 -13.52 -9.84 16.03
N LYS A 347 -14.64 -9.38 16.60
CA LYS A 347 -15.55 -10.26 17.35
C LYS A 347 -16.24 -11.28 16.44
N GLY A 348 -16.04 -12.57 16.74
CA GLY A 348 -16.66 -13.68 16.01
C GLY A 348 -15.91 -14.12 14.75
N TRP A 349 -14.78 -13.49 14.45
CA TRP A 349 -13.88 -13.95 13.40
C TRP A 349 -13.10 -15.20 13.84
N THR A 350 -12.88 -16.10 12.90
CA THR A 350 -11.96 -17.23 13.01
C THR A 350 -11.14 -17.41 11.73
N PRO A 351 -9.99 -18.12 11.77
CA PRO A 351 -9.23 -18.46 10.56
C PRO A 351 -10.03 -19.26 9.51
N THR A 352 -11.16 -19.87 9.89
CA THR A 352 -12.03 -20.64 9.00
C THR A 352 -13.24 -19.86 8.50
N THR A 353 -13.37 -18.57 8.83
CA THR A 353 -14.49 -17.71 8.40
C THR A 353 -14.71 -17.75 6.88
N TYR A 354 -13.62 -17.77 6.09
CA TYR A 354 -13.71 -17.82 4.64
C TYR A 354 -14.46 -19.07 4.12
N ILE A 355 -14.39 -20.20 4.82
CA ILE A 355 -15.08 -21.44 4.42
C ILE A 355 -16.59 -21.21 4.42
N ARG A 356 -17.12 -20.51 5.42
CA ARG A 356 -18.54 -20.16 5.49
C ARG A 356 -18.95 -19.17 4.42
N LEU A 357 -18.11 -18.18 4.12
CA LEU A 357 -18.35 -17.25 3.01
C LEU A 357 -18.47 -18.00 1.66
N VAL A 358 -17.62 -19.00 1.42
CA VAL A 358 -17.71 -19.86 0.23
C VAL A 358 -18.98 -20.71 0.25
N GLN A 359 -19.25 -21.42 1.36
CA GLN A 359 -20.36 -22.38 1.46
C GLN A 359 -21.74 -21.71 1.45
N ASP A 360 -21.89 -20.58 2.13
CA ASP A 360 -23.19 -19.96 2.35
C ASP A 360 -23.57 -18.99 1.22
N TYR A 361 -22.58 -18.40 0.53
CA TYR A 361 -22.82 -17.39 -0.52
C TYR A 361 -22.38 -17.82 -1.91
N GLY A 362 -21.50 -18.84 -2.04
CA GLY A 362 -20.94 -19.23 -3.32
C GLY A 362 -19.88 -18.25 -3.85
N LEU A 363 -19.14 -17.60 -2.94
CA LEU A 363 -17.98 -16.78 -3.26
C LEU A 363 -16.79 -17.66 -3.67
N GLU A 364 -15.94 -17.12 -4.54
CA GLU A 364 -14.65 -17.73 -4.83
C GLU A 364 -13.76 -17.78 -3.57
N VAL A 365 -12.93 -18.82 -3.44
CA VAL A 365 -12.08 -19.05 -2.26
C VAL A 365 -11.17 -17.85 -1.97
N GLU A 366 -10.53 -17.32 -3.01
CA GLU A 366 -9.61 -16.18 -2.87
C GLU A 366 -10.33 -14.93 -2.36
N VAL A 367 -11.48 -14.59 -2.96
CA VAL A 367 -12.33 -13.48 -2.52
C VAL A 367 -12.79 -13.69 -1.09
N ALA A 368 -13.23 -14.89 -0.74
CA ALA A 368 -13.67 -15.20 0.61
C ALA A 368 -12.54 -15.07 1.65
N GLN A 369 -11.31 -15.46 1.31
CA GLN A 369 -10.13 -15.28 2.17
C GLN A 369 -9.82 -13.80 2.37
N HIS A 370 -9.79 -13.03 1.28
CA HIS A 370 -9.61 -11.57 1.31
C HIS A 370 -10.67 -10.87 2.17
N LEU A 371 -11.94 -11.19 1.97
CA LEU A 371 -13.01 -10.57 2.76
C LEU A 371 -12.88 -10.92 4.25
N ALA A 372 -12.55 -12.18 4.57
CA ALA A 372 -12.36 -12.61 5.95
C ALA A 372 -11.17 -11.94 6.63
N SER A 373 -10.04 -11.72 5.94
CA SER A 373 -8.89 -11.00 6.50
C SER A 373 -9.13 -9.49 6.56
N THR A 374 -9.86 -8.91 5.61
CA THR A 374 -10.06 -7.46 5.53
C THR A 374 -11.18 -6.94 6.43
N TYR A 375 -12.31 -7.65 6.50
CA TYR A 375 -13.53 -7.22 7.21
C TYR A 375 -13.83 -8.05 8.46
N GLY A 376 -13.09 -9.15 8.69
CA GLY A 376 -13.34 -10.02 9.83
C GLY A 376 -14.77 -10.59 9.79
N ALA A 377 -15.49 -10.53 10.90
CA ALA A 377 -16.90 -10.91 10.97
C ALA A 377 -17.83 -10.01 10.13
N LYS A 378 -17.39 -8.82 9.71
CA LYS A 378 -18.16 -7.95 8.81
C LYS A 378 -18.13 -8.40 7.34
N ALA A 379 -17.29 -9.38 7.01
CA ALA A 379 -17.25 -10.00 5.69
C ALA A 379 -18.62 -10.53 5.23
N TYR A 380 -19.43 -11.04 6.17
CA TYR A 380 -20.79 -11.49 5.87
C TYR A 380 -21.71 -10.35 5.41
N GLU A 381 -21.53 -9.13 5.93
CA GLU A 381 -22.30 -7.96 5.48
C GLU A 381 -21.88 -7.54 4.08
N VAL A 382 -20.59 -7.63 3.75
CA VAL A 382 -20.08 -7.42 2.40
C VAL A 382 -20.64 -8.46 1.43
N ALA A 383 -20.55 -9.74 1.79
CA ALA A 383 -21.01 -10.86 0.97
C ALA A 383 -22.53 -10.79 0.67
N LYS A 384 -23.34 -10.34 1.63
CA LYS A 384 -24.79 -10.12 1.44
C LYS A 384 -25.12 -9.08 0.38
N MET A 385 -24.22 -8.13 0.12
CA MET A 385 -24.40 -7.09 -0.90
C MET A 385 -23.83 -7.52 -2.27
N ALA A 386 -23.15 -8.66 -2.34
CA ALA A 386 -22.55 -9.16 -3.57
C ALA A 386 -23.64 -9.56 -4.58
N GLN A 387 -23.49 -9.08 -5.81
CA GLN A 387 -24.39 -9.46 -6.91
C GLN A 387 -24.02 -10.83 -7.47
N VAL A 388 -25.02 -11.52 -8.03
CA VAL A 388 -24.82 -12.74 -8.82
C VAL A 388 -23.99 -12.45 -10.06
N THR A 389 -23.04 -13.34 -10.37
CA THR A 389 -22.13 -13.19 -11.51
C THR A 389 -22.78 -13.62 -12.83
N GLY A 390 -23.77 -14.52 -12.76
CA GLY A 390 -24.33 -15.21 -13.94
C GLY A 390 -23.50 -16.42 -14.39
N GLN A 391 -22.41 -16.74 -13.68
CA GLN A 391 -21.57 -17.90 -13.94
C GLN A 391 -21.99 -19.09 -13.06
N ARG A 392 -21.57 -20.31 -13.44
CA ARG A 392 -21.76 -21.49 -12.59
C ARG A 392 -20.96 -21.39 -11.29
N TRP A 393 -19.77 -20.80 -11.38
CA TRP A 393 -18.88 -20.53 -10.26
C TRP A 393 -17.92 -19.39 -10.65
N PRO A 394 -17.62 -18.44 -9.76
CA PRO A 394 -18.32 -18.17 -8.49
C PRO A 394 -19.77 -17.72 -8.72
N ILE A 395 -20.67 -18.00 -7.78
CA ILE A 395 -22.11 -17.69 -7.91
C ILE A 395 -22.36 -16.20 -7.70
N VAL A 396 -21.68 -15.60 -6.72
CA VAL A 396 -21.77 -14.18 -6.36
C VAL A 396 -20.38 -13.57 -6.26
N GLY A 397 -20.30 -12.24 -6.32
CA GLY A 397 -19.05 -11.50 -6.16
C GLY A 397 -18.39 -11.20 -7.50
N LYS A 398 -18.90 -10.18 -8.19
CA LYS A 398 -18.25 -9.64 -9.38
C LYS A 398 -16.98 -8.90 -8.96
N ARG A 399 -15.83 -9.35 -9.45
CA ARG A 399 -14.54 -8.68 -9.24
C ARG A 399 -14.55 -7.30 -9.92
N LEU A 400 -13.84 -6.35 -9.32
CA LEU A 400 -13.59 -5.02 -9.90
C LEU A 400 -12.55 -5.09 -11.04
N VAL A 401 -11.60 -6.02 -10.90
CA VAL A 401 -10.51 -6.30 -11.85
C VAL A 401 -10.13 -7.77 -11.68
N SER A 402 -9.80 -8.47 -12.75
CA SER A 402 -9.73 -9.94 -12.79
C SER A 402 -8.69 -10.54 -11.83
N GLU A 403 -7.52 -9.93 -11.72
CA GLU A 403 -6.34 -10.48 -11.03
C GLU A 403 -6.42 -10.33 -9.52
N PHE A 404 -7.29 -9.44 -9.02
CA PHE A 404 -7.36 -9.11 -7.60
C PHE A 404 -8.69 -9.53 -6.98
N PRO A 405 -8.71 -9.94 -5.70
CA PRO A 405 -9.89 -10.47 -5.03
C PRO A 405 -10.90 -9.39 -4.61
N TYR A 406 -10.82 -8.18 -5.18
CA TYR A 406 -11.69 -7.06 -4.82
C TYR A 406 -12.99 -7.12 -5.60
N ILE A 407 -14.13 -7.03 -4.90
CA ILE A 407 -15.46 -7.14 -5.52
C ILE A 407 -16.28 -5.86 -5.43
N GLU A 408 -17.25 -5.69 -6.33
CA GLU A 408 -18.09 -4.49 -6.40
C GLU A 408 -18.81 -4.15 -5.08
N SER A 409 -19.19 -5.17 -4.30
CA SER A 409 -19.87 -4.97 -3.01
C SER A 409 -18.97 -4.34 -1.94
N GLU A 410 -17.65 -4.42 -2.08
CA GLU A 410 -16.72 -3.70 -1.20
C GLU A 410 -16.81 -2.19 -1.41
N VAL A 411 -17.11 -1.73 -2.63
CA VAL A 411 -17.32 -0.30 -2.90
C VAL A 411 -18.57 0.20 -2.17
N LEU A 412 -19.65 -0.59 -2.19
CA LEU A 412 -20.87 -0.28 -1.45
C LEU A 412 -20.63 -0.29 0.07
N TYR A 413 -19.86 -1.26 0.57
CA TYR A 413 -19.52 -1.31 1.99
C TYR A 413 -18.59 -0.16 2.40
N ALA A 414 -17.64 0.21 1.56
CA ALA A 414 -16.73 1.34 1.77
C ALA A 414 -17.49 2.65 2.02
N ILE A 415 -18.60 2.88 1.29
CA ILE A 415 -19.46 4.05 1.49
C ILE A 415 -20.10 4.03 2.89
N LYS A 416 -20.53 2.84 3.38
CA LYS A 416 -21.00 2.68 4.77
C LYS A 416 -19.90 2.92 5.79
N GLU A 417 -18.65 2.72 5.41
CA GLU A 417 -17.45 3.06 6.18
C GLU A 417 -16.92 4.47 5.85
N TYR A 418 -17.81 5.40 5.50
CA TYR A 418 -17.52 6.82 5.28
C TYR A 418 -16.53 7.10 4.13
N ALA A 419 -16.41 6.24 3.12
CA ALA A 419 -15.69 6.59 1.90
C ALA A 419 -16.48 7.66 1.11
N CYS A 420 -15.85 8.80 0.84
CA CYS A 420 -16.49 9.91 0.13
C CYS A 420 -15.88 10.18 -1.25
N THR A 421 -14.71 9.61 -1.55
CA THR A 421 -14.00 9.81 -2.82
C THR A 421 -13.57 8.47 -3.41
N ALA A 422 -13.34 8.44 -4.73
CA ALA A 422 -12.80 7.23 -5.38
C ALA A 422 -11.43 6.83 -4.78
N ILE A 423 -10.61 7.81 -4.39
CA ILE A 423 -9.31 7.60 -3.74
C ILE A 423 -9.48 6.86 -2.40
N ASP A 424 -10.52 7.15 -1.60
CA ASP A 424 -10.76 6.39 -0.36
C ASP A 424 -10.88 4.89 -0.63
N VAL A 425 -11.56 4.51 -1.70
CA VAL A 425 -11.76 3.11 -2.08
C VAL A 425 -10.45 2.48 -2.50
N ILE A 426 -9.83 2.99 -3.57
CA ILE A 426 -8.63 2.38 -4.17
C ILE A 426 -7.38 2.44 -3.27
N ALA A 427 -7.27 3.48 -2.44
CA ALA A 427 -6.07 3.72 -1.64
C ALA A 427 -6.20 3.19 -0.22
N ARG A 428 -7.38 3.27 0.41
CA ARG A 428 -7.53 3.04 1.86
C ARG A 428 -8.46 1.88 2.23
N ARG A 429 -9.43 1.54 1.38
CA ARG A 429 -10.37 0.42 1.65
C ARG A 429 -9.89 -0.89 1.04
N THR A 430 -9.50 -0.88 -0.24
CA THR A 430 -9.01 -2.08 -0.93
C THR A 430 -7.49 -2.17 -0.94
N ARG A 431 -6.78 -1.02 -0.93
CA ARG A 431 -5.32 -0.90 -1.12
C ARG A 431 -4.86 -1.21 -2.55
N LEU A 432 -5.77 -1.40 -3.51
CA LEU A 432 -5.43 -1.75 -4.90
C LEU A 432 -4.41 -0.77 -5.52
N GLY A 433 -4.53 0.54 -5.27
CA GLY A 433 -3.57 1.53 -5.75
C GLY A 433 -2.15 1.37 -5.20
N PHE A 434 -2.00 0.70 -4.04
CA PHE A 434 -0.71 0.37 -3.43
C PHE A 434 -0.17 -0.98 -3.90
N LEU A 435 -1.00 -1.85 -4.47
CA LEU A 435 -0.58 -3.16 -4.96
C LEU A 435 -0.21 -3.12 -6.43
N ASN A 436 -1.06 -2.51 -7.26
CA ASN A 436 -0.84 -2.36 -8.68
C ASN A 436 -1.60 -1.15 -9.21
N VAL A 437 -0.87 -0.15 -9.70
CA VAL A 437 -1.47 1.12 -10.14
C VAL A 437 -2.32 0.95 -11.39
N GLN A 438 -1.98 0.02 -12.27
CA GLN A 438 -2.71 -0.19 -13.52
C GLN A 438 -4.02 -0.92 -13.28
N ALA A 439 -4.00 -1.97 -12.46
CA ALA A 439 -5.23 -2.64 -12.03
C ALA A 439 -6.15 -1.66 -11.25
N ALA A 440 -5.56 -0.73 -10.49
CA ALA A 440 -6.34 0.35 -9.87
C ALA A 440 -6.98 1.27 -10.91
N ASP A 441 -6.24 1.69 -11.94
CA ASP A 441 -6.76 2.54 -13.03
C ASP A 441 -7.88 1.85 -13.82
N GLU A 442 -7.74 0.54 -14.09
CA GLU A 442 -8.77 -0.27 -14.75
C GLU A 442 -10.05 -0.37 -13.91
N ALA A 443 -9.92 -0.53 -12.58
CA ALA A 443 -11.05 -0.60 -11.68
C ALA A 443 -11.78 0.75 -11.50
N LEU A 444 -11.10 1.89 -11.73
CA LEU A 444 -11.62 3.22 -11.39
C LEU A 444 -12.95 3.58 -12.06
N PRO A 445 -13.16 3.39 -13.38
CA PRO A 445 -14.44 3.70 -14.02
C PRO A 445 -15.61 2.97 -13.37
N ARG A 446 -15.43 1.69 -13.00
CA ARG A 446 -16.47 0.90 -12.35
C ARG A 446 -16.72 1.36 -10.91
N ILE A 447 -15.66 1.67 -10.16
CA ILE A 447 -15.76 2.23 -8.80
C ILE A 447 -16.53 3.55 -8.82
N VAL A 448 -16.15 4.49 -9.69
CA VAL A 448 -16.80 5.80 -9.83
C VAL A 448 -18.26 5.64 -10.25
N GLN A 449 -18.57 4.69 -11.14
CA GLN A 449 -19.95 4.39 -11.52
C GLN A 449 -20.80 3.92 -10.32
N ILE A 450 -20.27 3.00 -9.50
CA ILE A 450 -20.97 2.49 -8.32
C ILE A 450 -21.14 3.60 -7.28
N MET A 451 -20.06 4.32 -6.95
CA MET A 451 -20.10 5.44 -6.00
C MET A 451 -21.02 6.55 -6.49
N GLY A 452 -20.96 6.93 -7.76
CA GLY A 452 -21.78 7.98 -8.31
C GLY A 452 -23.27 7.65 -8.27
N LYS A 453 -23.63 6.39 -8.49
CA LYS A 453 -25.01 5.92 -8.30
C LYS A 453 -25.46 6.02 -6.84
N GLU A 454 -24.64 5.51 -5.91
CA GLU A 454 -25.02 5.40 -4.49
C GLU A 454 -25.00 6.76 -3.77
N LEU A 455 -24.06 7.64 -4.12
CA LEU A 455 -23.88 8.98 -3.53
C LEU A 455 -24.62 10.08 -4.30
N GLY A 456 -25.30 9.73 -5.40
CA GLY A 456 -26.05 10.69 -6.22
C GLY A 456 -25.17 11.72 -6.93
N TRP A 457 -23.98 11.33 -7.40
CA TRP A 457 -23.11 12.23 -8.15
C TRP A 457 -23.68 12.52 -9.54
N ASN A 458 -23.58 13.77 -9.96
CA ASN A 458 -23.82 14.16 -11.35
C ASN A 458 -22.63 13.76 -12.24
N HIS A 459 -22.76 13.98 -13.55
CA HIS A 459 -21.72 13.64 -14.52
C HIS A 459 -20.41 14.41 -14.24
N GLU A 460 -20.50 15.71 -13.93
CA GLU A 460 -19.34 16.56 -13.64
C GLU A 460 -18.55 16.07 -12.42
N LYS A 461 -19.23 15.72 -11.33
CA LYS A 461 -18.62 15.18 -10.11
C LYS A 461 -17.98 13.83 -10.37
N SER A 462 -18.65 12.95 -11.11
CA SER A 462 -18.11 11.64 -11.48
C SER A 462 -16.82 11.77 -12.29
N THR A 463 -16.80 12.68 -13.28
CA THR A 463 -15.59 12.98 -14.07
C THR A 463 -14.49 13.59 -13.18
N ALA A 464 -14.82 14.53 -12.30
CA ALA A 464 -13.85 15.14 -11.39
C ALA A 464 -13.21 14.12 -10.42
N GLU A 465 -14.00 13.18 -9.90
CA GLU A 465 -13.51 12.09 -9.04
C GLU A 465 -12.60 11.13 -9.79
N LEU A 466 -12.96 10.76 -11.02
CA LEU A 466 -12.13 9.93 -11.88
C LEU A 466 -10.78 10.59 -12.16
N GLU A 467 -10.78 11.86 -12.56
CA GLU A 467 -9.56 12.62 -12.85
C GLU A 467 -8.70 12.87 -11.60
N ALA A 468 -9.33 13.09 -10.43
CA ALA A 468 -8.61 13.19 -9.17
C ALA A 468 -7.91 11.86 -8.81
N ALA A 469 -8.61 10.73 -8.95
CA ALA A 469 -8.05 9.42 -8.67
C ALA A 469 -6.94 9.04 -9.67
N LYS A 470 -7.10 9.35 -10.96
CA LYS A 470 -6.04 9.15 -11.96
C LYS A 470 -4.80 9.97 -11.66
N ARG A 471 -4.94 11.24 -11.24
CA ARG A 471 -3.79 12.06 -10.83
C ARG A 471 -3.10 11.51 -9.58
N PHE A 472 -3.86 11.01 -8.61
CA PHE A 472 -3.31 10.33 -7.43
C PHE A 472 -2.48 9.10 -7.84
N LEU A 473 -3.02 8.23 -8.69
CA LEU A 473 -2.29 7.08 -9.23
C LEU A 473 -1.03 7.50 -9.99
N TYR A 474 -1.14 8.52 -10.83
CA TYR A 474 -0.05 9.05 -11.65
C TYR A 474 1.11 9.59 -10.79
N HIS A 475 0.80 10.45 -9.83
CA HIS A 475 1.82 11.18 -9.07
C HIS A 475 2.22 10.49 -7.75
N GLU A 476 1.26 10.01 -6.98
CA GLU A 476 1.50 9.57 -5.60
C GLU A 476 1.75 8.06 -5.49
N MET A 477 1.32 7.28 -6.50
CA MET A 477 1.48 5.81 -6.53
C MET A 477 2.55 5.31 -7.50
N GLY A 478 3.39 6.20 -8.05
CA GLY A 478 4.60 5.82 -8.79
C GLY A 478 4.40 5.49 -10.27
N TYR A 479 3.22 5.74 -10.85
CA TYR A 479 2.95 5.44 -12.26
C TYR A 479 3.66 6.40 -13.23
N ARG A 480 3.74 7.69 -12.92
CA ARG A 480 4.55 8.67 -13.68
C ARG A 480 6.00 8.21 -13.81
N SER A 481 6.52 7.85 -12.65
CA SER A 481 7.84 7.33 -12.38
C SER A 481 8.19 6.13 -13.30
N ARG A 482 7.25 5.19 -13.43
CA ARG A 482 7.33 4.07 -14.38
C ARG A 482 7.26 4.55 -15.84
N SER A 483 6.28 5.40 -16.17
CA SER A 483 6.01 5.90 -17.53
C SER A 483 7.19 6.69 -18.13
N GLU A 484 7.80 7.59 -17.36
CA GLU A 484 8.93 8.41 -17.83
C GLU A 484 10.19 7.56 -18.07
N GLN A 485 10.41 6.49 -17.32
CA GLN A 485 11.57 5.61 -17.50
C GLN A 485 11.39 4.65 -18.70
N LEU A 486 10.18 4.12 -18.93
CA LEU A 486 9.83 3.34 -20.12
C LEU A 486 10.16 4.09 -21.43
N THR A 487 10.13 5.43 -21.41
CA THR A 487 10.52 6.24 -22.59
C THR A 487 12.03 6.44 -22.77
N LYS A 488 12.86 6.23 -21.72
CA LYS A 488 14.26 6.65 -21.68
C LYS A 488 15.29 5.52 -21.75
N THR A 489 14.98 4.32 -21.29
CA THR A 489 16.01 3.27 -21.13
C THR A 489 15.42 1.88 -21.25
N THR A 490 15.67 1.21 -22.38
CA THR A 490 15.44 -0.22 -22.47
C THR A 490 16.74 -0.95 -22.84
N ASP A 491 17.29 -1.70 -21.87
CA ASP A 491 18.33 -2.71 -22.04
C ASP A 491 17.75 -3.93 -22.79
N ILE A 492 17.39 -3.73 -24.05
CA ILE A 492 16.90 -4.78 -24.92
C ILE A 492 18.09 -5.29 -25.74
N ASN A 493 18.39 -6.58 -25.61
CA ASN A 493 19.39 -7.26 -26.44
C ASN A 493 18.84 -7.58 -27.85
N LEU A 494 18.28 -6.57 -28.50
CA LEU A 494 17.80 -6.54 -29.88
C LEU A 494 18.57 -5.46 -30.60
N ASN A 495 18.95 -5.69 -31.85
CA ASN A 495 19.60 -4.62 -32.61
C ASN A 495 18.58 -3.53 -32.97
N ASN A 496 19.06 -2.34 -33.35
CA ASN A 496 18.18 -1.20 -33.65
C ASN A 496 17.13 -1.50 -34.73
N GLN A 497 17.43 -2.34 -35.72
CA GLN A 497 16.46 -2.70 -36.77
C GLN A 497 15.34 -3.60 -36.24
N GLU A 498 15.68 -4.54 -35.36
CA GLU A 498 14.72 -5.44 -34.71
C GLU A 498 13.81 -4.69 -33.74
N VAL A 499 14.37 -3.79 -32.93
CA VAL A 499 13.58 -2.93 -32.05
C VAL A 499 12.57 -2.13 -32.87
N VAL A 500 13.00 -1.49 -33.96
CA VAL A 500 12.09 -0.75 -34.84
C VAL A 500 11.00 -1.65 -35.43
N ARG A 501 11.35 -2.87 -35.86
CA ARG A 501 10.38 -3.84 -36.39
C ARG A 501 9.33 -4.22 -35.34
N TYR A 502 9.75 -4.59 -34.14
CA TYR A 502 8.82 -5.02 -33.09
C TYR A 502 8.00 -3.85 -32.54
N LYS A 503 8.57 -2.64 -32.44
CA LYS A 503 7.81 -1.43 -32.13
C LYS A 503 6.72 -1.17 -33.18
N LYS A 504 7.00 -1.34 -34.47
CA LYS A 504 5.98 -1.24 -35.53
C LYS A 504 4.89 -2.30 -35.38
N ARG A 505 5.24 -3.54 -35.05
CA ARG A 505 4.27 -4.61 -34.79
C ARG A 505 3.37 -4.26 -33.61
N PHE A 506 3.96 -3.78 -32.52
CA PHE A 506 3.26 -3.35 -31.32
C PHE A 506 2.25 -2.23 -31.62
N GLN A 507 2.66 -1.22 -32.39
CA GLN A 507 1.82 -0.09 -32.80
C GLN A 507 0.60 -0.48 -33.65
N LYS A 508 0.59 -1.65 -34.30
CA LYS A 508 -0.61 -2.13 -35.01
C LYS A 508 -1.74 -2.52 -34.04
N PHE A 509 -1.37 -2.88 -32.82
CA PHE A 509 -2.28 -3.25 -31.75
C PHE A 509 -2.58 -2.06 -30.84
N ASP A 510 -1.58 -1.23 -30.57
CA ASP A 510 -1.75 0.04 -29.87
C ASP A 510 -2.11 1.19 -30.84
N LYS A 511 -3.31 1.14 -31.42
CA LYS A 511 -3.78 2.14 -32.41
C LYS A 511 -3.89 3.56 -31.83
N GLU A 512 -4.10 3.66 -30.53
CA GLU A 512 -4.24 4.92 -29.80
C GLU A 512 -2.90 5.47 -29.31
N SER A 513 -1.78 4.75 -29.56
CA SER A 513 -0.43 5.14 -29.11
C SER A 513 -0.31 5.34 -27.60
N LYS A 514 -0.97 4.47 -26.83
CA LYS A 514 -1.00 4.43 -25.36
C LYS A 514 0.31 3.94 -24.74
N GLY A 515 1.11 3.17 -25.48
CA GLY A 515 2.34 2.54 -25.01
C GLY A 515 2.17 1.14 -24.42
N PHE A 516 0.95 0.60 -24.41
CA PHE A 516 0.56 -0.72 -23.89
C PHE A 516 -0.58 -1.31 -24.74
N ILE A 517 -0.76 -2.64 -24.66
CA ILE A 517 -1.82 -3.38 -25.36
C ILE A 517 -2.68 -4.11 -24.33
N THR A 518 -4.00 -3.92 -24.38
CA THR A 518 -4.98 -4.60 -23.53
C THR A 518 -5.62 -5.82 -24.23
N THR A 519 -6.38 -6.64 -23.49
CA THR A 519 -7.26 -7.68 -24.07
C THR A 519 -8.18 -7.10 -25.15
N ILE A 520 -8.75 -5.93 -24.91
CA ILE A 520 -9.64 -5.24 -25.84
C ILE A 520 -8.89 -4.86 -27.12
N ASP A 521 -7.69 -4.31 -27.01
CA ASP A 521 -6.88 -3.92 -28.16
C ASP A 521 -6.52 -5.11 -29.04
N VAL A 522 -6.15 -6.25 -28.42
CA VAL A 522 -5.88 -7.49 -29.16
C VAL A 522 -7.15 -8.02 -29.80
N GLN A 523 -8.26 -8.06 -29.06
CA GLN A 523 -9.55 -8.53 -29.58
C GLN A 523 -10.00 -7.70 -30.79
N GLN A 524 -9.95 -6.38 -30.71
CA GLN A 524 -10.32 -5.50 -31.82
C GLN A 524 -9.50 -5.75 -33.10
N VAL A 525 -8.20 -6.03 -32.94
CA VAL A 525 -7.34 -6.34 -34.08
C VAL A 525 -7.66 -7.72 -34.65
N LEU A 526 -7.91 -8.71 -33.80
CA LEU A 526 -8.28 -10.07 -34.21
C LEU A 526 -9.64 -10.09 -34.94
N ASP A 527 -10.62 -9.35 -34.42
CA ASP A 527 -11.92 -9.18 -35.06
C ASP A 527 -11.77 -8.57 -36.46
N SER A 528 -10.88 -7.59 -36.62
CA SER A 528 -10.61 -6.94 -37.91
C SER A 528 -10.03 -7.90 -38.96
N ILE A 529 -9.45 -9.03 -38.55
CA ILE A 529 -8.90 -10.08 -39.41
C ILE A 529 -9.74 -11.37 -39.40
N ASN A 530 -10.97 -11.33 -38.87
CA ASN A 530 -11.89 -12.47 -38.72
C ASN A 530 -11.31 -13.65 -37.91
N VAL A 531 -10.45 -13.37 -36.92
CA VAL A 531 -9.99 -14.36 -35.95
C VAL A 531 -10.79 -14.15 -34.68
N ASN A 532 -11.49 -15.19 -34.21
CA ASN A 532 -12.31 -15.11 -33.01
C ASN A 532 -11.70 -16.00 -31.92
N ILE A 533 -11.40 -15.40 -30.77
CA ILE A 533 -10.82 -16.07 -29.60
C ILE A 533 -11.72 -15.76 -28.41
N ASP A 534 -11.94 -16.75 -27.55
CA ASP A 534 -12.70 -16.56 -26.31
C ASP A 534 -11.96 -15.57 -25.39
N GLU A 535 -12.71 -14.72 -24.70
CA GLU A 535 -12.17 -13.66 -23.84
C GLU A 535 -11.26 -14.24 -22.73
N ASN A 536 -11.62 -15.39 -22.15
CA ASN A 536 -10.79 -16.03 -21.12
C ASN A 536 -9.48 -16.56 -21.71
N ALA A 537 -9.53 -17.13 -22.91
CA ALA A 537 -8.34 -17.62 -23.60
C ALA A 537 -7.41 -16.47 -24.00
N LEU A 538 -7.96 -15.34 -24.45
CA LEU A 538 -7.19 -14.14 -24.75
C LEU A 538 -6.55 -13.54 -23.50
N HIS A 539 -7.29 -13.54 -22.40
CA HIS A 539 -6.81 -13.12 -21.09
C HIS A 539 -5.65 -14.00 -20.60
N GLU A 540 -5.76 -15.33 -20.73
CA GLU A 540 -4.65 -16.25 -20.45
C GLU A 540 -3.40 -15.96 -21.30
N ILE A 541 -3.59 -15.70 -22.60
CA ILE A 541 -2.49 -15.41 -23.55
C ILE A 541 -1.75 -14.12 -23.17
N LEU A 542 -2.49 -13.08 -22.78
CA LEU A 542 -1.89 -11.82 -22.33
C LEU A 542 -1.23 -11.98 -20.97
N ASN A 543 -1.85 -12.72 -20.04
CA ASN A 543 -1.28 -13.03 -18.73
C ASN A 543 0.06 -13.80 -18.79
N GLU A 544 0.33 -14.56 -19.86
CA GLU A 544 1.64 -15.20 -20.06
C GLU A 544 2.77 -14.20 -20.32
N VAL A 545 2.44 -13.03 -20.85
CA VAL A 545 3.40 -12.01 -21.31
C VAL A 545 3.43 -10.81 -20.39
N ASP A 546 2.30 -10.50 -19.77
CA ASP A 546 2.19 -9.54 -18.68
C ASP A 546 2.93 -10.09 -17.45
N LEU A 547 4.22 -9.75 -17.39
CA LEU A 547 5.14 -10.20 -16.35
C LEU A 547 4.82 -9.53 -15.01
N ASN A 548 4.23 -8.34 -15.08
CA ASN A 548 3.97 -7.51 -13.93
C ASN A 548 2.49 -7.57 -13.46
N LYS A 549 1.66 -8.40 -14.10
CA LYS A 549 0.26 -8.65 -13.75
C LYS A 549 -0.57 -7.37 -13.67
N ASN A 550 -0.36 -6.47 -14.61
CA ASN A 550 -1.08 -5.21 -14.74
C ASN A 550 -2.29 -5.28 -15.69
N GLY A 551 -2.59 -6.43 -16.29
CA GLY A 551 -3.66 -6.62 -17.26
C GLY A 551 -3.31 -6.11 -18.66
N GLN A 552 -2.07 -5.68 -18.90
CA GLN A 552 -1.61 -5.02 -20.12
C GLN A 552 -0.26 -5.60 -20.56
N VAL A 553 0.03 -5.54 -21.86
CA VAL A 553 1.37 -5.84 -22.37
C VAL A 553 2.03 -4.54 -22.80
N GLU A 554 2.99 -4.08 -22.01
CA GLU A 554 3.78 -2.88 -22.31
C GLU A 554 4.77 -3.13 -23.44
N ILE A 555 5.21 -2.07 -24.12
CA ILE A 555 6.16 -2.18 -25.23
C ILE A 555 7.47 -2.87 -24.82
N ASP A 556 7.91 -2.66 -23.58
CA ASP A 556 9.14 -3.26 -23.07
C ASP A 556 8.95 -4.73 -22.72
N GLU A 557 7.79 -5.13 -22.18
CA GLU A 557 7.43 -6.53 -21.98
C GLU A 557 7.31 -7.27 -23.31
N PHE A 558 6.72 -6.60 -24.30
CA PHE A 558 6.64 -7.11 -25.66
C PHE A 558 8.03 -7.26 -26.27
N LEU A 559 8.91 -6.27 -26.14
CA LEU A 559 10.27 -6.35 -26.66
C LEU A 559 11.12 -7.39 -25.91
N GLN A 560 10.90 -7.57 -24.61
CA GLN A 560 11.50 -8.64 -23.81
C GLN A 560 11.00 -10.02 -24.27
N LEU A 561 9.70 -10.18 -24.50
CA LEU A 561 9.12 -11.39 -25.07
C LEU A 561 9.78 -11.70 -26.42
N MET A 562 9.86 -10.71 -27.31
CA MET A 562 10.47 -10.90 -28.63
C MET A 562 11.97 -11.21 -28.55
N SER A 563 12.67 -10.66 -27.57
CA SER A 563 14.07 -10.99 -27.25
C SER A 563 14.22 -12.44 -26.75
N ALA A 564 13.32 -12.90 -25.88
CA ALA A 564 13.31 -14.27 -25.34
C ALA A 564 12.95 -15.33 -26.42
N VAL A 565 11.97 -15.01 -27.28
CA VAL A 565 11.63 -15.83 -28.46
C VAL A 565 12.82 -15.94 -29.40
N LYS A 566 13.55 -14.84 -29.65
CA LYS A 566 14.75 -14.85 -30.50
C LYS A 566 15.88 -15.68 -29.90
N LYS A 567 16.08 -15.65 -28.58
CA LYS A 567 17.09 -16.48 -27.89
C LYS A 567 16.73 -17.97 -27.85
N GLY A 568 15.56 -18.37 -28.34
CA GLY A 568 15.07 -19.75 -28.26
C GLY A 568 14.73 -20.17 -26.82
N GLN A 569 14.59 -19.22 -25.90
CA GLN A 569 14.21 -19.47 -24.51
C GLN A 569 12.70 -19.73 -24.39
N VAL A 570 11.92 -19.20 -25.34
CA VAL A 570 10.47 -19.38 -25.45
C VAL A 570 10.14 -19.79 -26.88
N ALA A 571 9.82 -21.05 -27.12
CA ALA A 571 9.54 -21.57 -28.46
C ALA A 571 8.09 -21.27 -28.91
N ASP A 572 7.14 -21.17 -27.96
CA ASP A 572 5.70 -21.21 -28.24
C ASP A 572 4.90 -20.10 -27.53
N SER A 573 5.38 -18.85 -27.54
CA SER A 573 4.57 -17.75 -27.02
C SER A 573 3.33 -17.54 -27.88
N ARG A 574 2.15 -17.81 -27.29
CA ARG A 574 0.85 -17.68 -27.95
C ARG A 574 0.63 -16.25 -28.47
N LEU A 575 0.98 -15.23 -27.66
CA LEU A 575 0.85 -13.83 -28.05
C LEU A 575 1.79 -13.45 -29.21
N ALA A 576 3.06 -13.89 -29.17
CA ALA A 576 4.01 -13.58 -30.24
C ALA A 576 3.59 -14.18 -31.59
N ILE A 577 3.04 -15.39 -31.57
CA ILE A 577 2.48 -16.06 -32.75
C ILE A 577 1.26 -15.28 -33.26
N LEU A 578 0.31 -14.99 -32.36
CA LEU A 578 -0.93 -14.28 -32.68
C LEU A 578 -0.66 -12.90 -33.29
N MET A 579 0.23 -12.11 -32.69
CA MET A 579 0.58 -10.79 -33.20
C MET A 579 1.33 -10.86 -34.53
N LYS A 580 2.15 -11.88 -34.76
CA LYS A 580 2.82 -12.12 -36.04
C LYS A 580 1.80 -12.49 -37.14
N THR A 581 0.88 -13.41 -36.86
CA THR A 581 -0.17 -13.83 -37.81
C THR A 581 -1.07 -12.66 -38.19
N ALA A 582 -1.44 -11.82 -37.21
CA ALA A 582 -2.22 -10.63 -37.46
C ALA A 582 -1.44 -9.59 -38.29
N GLU A 583 -0.15 -9.36 -37.97
CA GLU A 583 0.72 -8.46 -38.74
C GLU A 583 0.78 -8.87 -40.22
N GLU A 584 1.06 -10.14 -40.49
CA GLU A 584 1.16 -10.71 -41.85
C GLU A 584 -0.17 -10.61 -42.62
N THR A 585 -1.30 -10.69 -41.92
CA THR A 585 -2.63 -10.57 -42.53
C THR A 585 -3.01 -9.13 -42.81
N LEU A 586 -2.67 -8.20 -41.92
CA LEU A 586 -2.87 -6.76 -42.11
C LEU A 586 -2.00 -6.21 -43.24
N ASP A 587 -0.75 -6.66 -43.37
CA ASP A 587 0.15 -6.22 -44.45
C ASP A 587 -0.29 -6.72 -45.84
N LYS A 588 -1.03 -7.84 -45.92
CA LYS A 588 -1.60 -8.34 -47.17
C LYS A 588 -2.80 -7.53 -47.66
N ARG A 589 -3.42 -6.70 -46.83
CA ARG A 589 -4.59 -5.84 -47.17
C ARG A 589 -4.21 -4.42 -47.62
N GLY A 590 -2.98 -4.20 -48.11
CA GLY A 590 -2.54 -2.92 -48.66
C GLY A 590 -3.46 -2.39 -49.79
N PRO A 591 -3.46 -1.08 -50.08
CA PRO A 591 -4.44 -0.46 -50.97
C PRO A 591 -4.35 -1.03 -52.38
N VAL A 592 -5.46 -1.56 -52.89
CA VAL A 592 -5.60 -1.87 -54.32
C VAL A 592 -5.57 -0.55 -55.07
N THR A 593 -4.52 -0.33 -55.88
CA THR A 593 -4.44 0.79 -56.81
C THR A 593 -5.57 0.69 -57.82
N VAL A 594 -6.51 1.62 -57.75
CA VAL A 594 -7.56 1.76 -58.77
C VAL A 594 -6.94 2.53 -59.93
N ASP A 595 -6.53 1.83 -60.99
CA ASP A 595 -6.16 2.48 -62.24
C ASP A 595 -7.40 3.17 -62.81
N ARG A 596 -7.34 4.50 -62.89
CA ARG A 596 -8.34 5.30 -63.59
C ARG A 596 -8.15 5.06 -65.08
N SER A 597 -9.05 4.31 -65.70
CA SER A 597 -9.19 4.30 -67.16
C SER A 597 -9.60 5.70 -67.64
N GLY A 598 -8.63 6.48 -68.11
CA GLY A 598 -8.86 7.65 -68.97
C GLY A 598 -9.32 7.19 -70.35
N GLY A 599 -10.41 7.77 -70.85
CA GLY A 599 -11.10 7.33 -72.06
C GLY A 599 -10.59 7.89 -73.39
N GLY A 600 -11.36 7.58 -74.44
CA GLY A 600 -11.26 8.04 -75.84
C GLY A 600 -11.31 6.83 -76.78
N VAL A 601 -12.29 6.63 -77.66
CA VAL A 601 -13.07 7.55 -78.52
C VAL A 601 -14.53 7.10 -78.59
#